data_AF-A0A7V7DW95-F1
#
_entry.id   AF-A0A7V7DW95-F1
#
_cell.length_a   1.000
_cell.length_b   1.000
_cell.length_c   1.000
_cell.angle_alpha   90.00
_cell.angle_beta   90.00
_cell.angle_gamma   90.00
#
_symmetry.space_group_name_H-M   'P 1'
#
loop_
_entity.id
_entity.type
_entity.pdbx_description
1 polymer ?
#
loop_
_entity_poly.entity_id
_entity_poly.type
_entity_poly.pdbx_seq_one_letter_code
_entity_poly.pdbx_strand_id
1 'polypeptide(L)'
;MHHNTEVKPVRVMGIKSLCVMRETEIRNQKSEVRSQKSEIRNQKSEVRNQRSEGLFSVFCFLSSVTRRSEKTRRFLTGPATSSGFTAVEILIVVVIIAIAAMMAIPMMTSAASFQIRSAANMIAADLEYAKSMAISRSQSFSVVFDETTDSYRIEDQDGTIIAHPVKKGFDYVVDFPGNSRLNKVDIFSVGFEPGSSDTITFDYMGSPYSGSGTSNPLNSGVITLQAAGTSTTINIEPVTGFIFSED
;
A
#
# COMPACT_ATOMS: atom_id res chain seq x y z
N MET A 1 -32.86 56.67 -6.54
CA MET A 1 -31.90 55.54 -6.63
C MET A 1 -31.00 55.61 -5.41
N HIS A 2 -31.17 54.73 -4.42
CA HIS A 2 -30.11 54.35 -3.48
C HIS A 2 -30.57 53.06 -2.78
N HIS A 3 -30.03 51.91 -3.23
CA HIS A 3 -30.14 50.65 -2.50
C HIS A 3 -28.97 50.56 -1.52
N ASN A 4 -29.28 50.49 -0.23
CA ASN A 4 -28.32 50.12 0.80
C ASN A 4 -28.30 48.60 0.93
N THR A 5 -27.20 47.97 0.56
CA THR A 5 -26.89 46.57 0.83
C THR A 5 -26.26 46.44 2.21
N GLU A 6 -26.99 45.81 3.13
CA GLU A 6 -26.56 45.47 4.48
C GLU A 6 -25.53 44.33 4.44
N VAL A 7 -24.28 44.62 4.81
CA VAL A 7 -23.20 43.62 4.90
C VAL A 7 -23.30 42.93 6.26
N LYS A 8 -23.65 41.65 6.27
CA LYS A 8 -23.65 40.82 7.49
C LYS A 8 -22.22 40.64 8.01
N PRO A 9 -21.97 40.76 9.33
CA PRO A 9 -20.63 40.59 9.89
C PRO A 9 -20.18 39.13 9.79
N VAL A 10 -19.02 38.90 9.16
CA VAL A 10 -18.29 37.62 9.20
C VAL A 10 -17.78 37.43 10.62
N ARG A 11 -18.23 36.37 11.31
CA ARG A 11 -17.72 36.03 12.64
C ARG A 11 -16.26 35.61 12.52
N VAL A 12 -15.34 36.45 12.99
CA VAL A 12 -13.93 36.08 13.17
C VAL A 12 -13.87 35.02 14.25
N MET A 13 -13.55 33.79 13.86
CA MET A 13 -13.43 32.64 14.74
C MET A 13 -12.20 32.86 15.63
N GLY A 14 -12.41 33.23 16.90
CA GLY A 14 -11.32 33.56 17.82
C GLY A 14 -10.36 32.37 18.03
N ILE A 15 -9.11 32.66 18.41
CA ILE A 15 -8.02 31.68 18.59
C ILE A 15 -8.42 30.50 19.50
N LYS A 16 -9.30 30.72 20.49
CA LYS A 16 -9.89 29.65 21.33
C LYS A 16 -10.72 28.64 20.51
N SER A 17 -11.51 29.12 19.55
CA SER A 17 -12.33 28.29 18.67
C SER A 17 -11.50 27.51 17.66
N LEU A 18 -10.37 28.07 17.21
CA LEU A 18 -9.41 27.39 16.34
C LEU A 18 -8.65 26.27 17.09
N CYS A 19 -8.34 26.50 18.38
CA CYS A 19 -7.71 25.50 19.23
C CYS A 19 -8.64 24.30 19.51
N VAL A 20 -9.92 24.56 19.80
CA VAL A 20 -10.93 23.51 19.98
C VAL A 20 -11.14 22.69 18.70
N MET A 21 -11.14 23.33 17.53
CA MET A 21 -11.19 22.64 16.24
C MET A 21 -9.97 21.73 16.01
N ARG A 22 -8.75 22.20 16.32
CA ARG A 22 -7.55 21.34 16.24
C ARG A 22 -7.58 20.17 17.24
N GLU A 23 -8.12 20.37 18.45
CA GLU A 23 -8.30 19.27 19.40
C GLU A 23 -9.37 18.26 18.98
N THR A 24 -10.39 18.68 18.21
CA THR A 24 -11.35 17.75 17.60
C THR A 24 -10.73 16.99 16.43
N GLU A 25 -9.91 17.65 15.60
CA GLU A 25 -9.15 17.05 14.49
C GLU A 25 -8.20 15.96 15.00
N ILE A 26 -7.41 16.28 16.03
CA ILE A 26 -6.46 15.34 16.65
C ILE A 26 -7.22 14.16 17.28
N ARG A 27 -8.39 14.40 17.88
CA ARG A 27 -9.25 13.31 18.40
C ARG A 27 -9.78 12.43 17.27
N ASN A 28 -10.16 13.01 16.14
CA ASN A 28 -10.64 12.29 14.97
C ASN A 28 -9.55 11.41 14.38
N GLN A 29 -8.36 11.97 14.13
CA GLN A 29 -7.18 11.22 13.69
C GLN A 29 -6.84 10.10 14.69
N LYS A 30 -6.94 10.35 16.00
CA LYS A 30 -6.67 9.33 17.02
C LYS A 30 -7.73 8.22 17.06
N SER A 31 -9.00 8.52 16.78
CA SER A 31 -10.04 7.48 16.62
C SER A 31 -9.85 6.68 15.34
N GLU A 32 -9.38 7.31 14.27
CA GLU A 32 -9.11 6.66 12.99
C GLU A 32 -7.93 5.70 13.08
N VAL A 33 -6.83 6.13 13.72
CA VAL A 33 -5.70 5.26 14.07
C VAL A 33 -6.16 4.09 14.96
N ARG A 34 -7.12 4.29 15.86
CA ARG A 34 -7.67 3.22 16.70
C ARG A 34 -8.50 2.22 15.88
N SER A 35 -9.27 2.72 14.91
CA SER A 35 -10.04 1.91 13.97
C SER A 35 -9.12 1.05 13.07
N GLN A 36 -8.13 1.69 12.44
CA GLN A 36 -7.10 1.00 11.66
C GLN A 36 -6.37 -0.06 12.51
N LYS A 37 -6.06 0.25 13.77
CA LYS A 37 -5.42 -0.71 14.69
C LYS A 37 -6.32 -1.91 15.04
N SER A 38 -7.63 -1.71 15.17
CA SER A 38 -8.58 -2.83 15.35
C SER A 38 -8.71 -3.65 14.07
N GLU A 39 -8.67 -3.02 12.90
CA GLU A 39 -8.75 -3.70 11.60
C GLU A 39 -7.50 -4.55 11.35
N ILE A 40 -6.30 -4.01 11.63
CA ILE A 40 -5.04 -4.77 11.62
C ILE A 40 -5.10 -5.94 12.62
N ARG A 41 -5.72 -5.77 13.80
CA ARG A 41 -5.89 -6.86 14.76
C ARG A 41 -6.82 -7.95 14.21
N ASN A 42 -7.90 -7.58 13.52
CA ASN A 42 -8.84 -8.51 12.92
C ASN A 42 -8.20 -9.27 11.74
N GLN A 43 -7.52 -8.56 10.85
CA GLN A 43 -6.74 -9.16 9.76
C GLN A 43 -5.64 -10.09 10.30
N LYS A 44 -4.99 -9.73 11.41
CA LYS A 44 -4.00 -10.61 12.08
C LYS A 44 -4.64 -11.87 12.67
N SER A 45 -5.86 -11.80 13.20
CA SER A 45 -6.59 -13.01 13.63
C SER A 45 -7.05 -13.85 12.44
N GLU A 46 -7.40 -13.24 11.32
CA GLU A 46 -7.81 -13.93 10.10
C GLU A 46 -6.63 -14.64 9.42
N VAL A 47 -5.46 -14.01 9.35
CA VAL A 47 -4.20 -14.67 8.93
C VAL A 47 -3.83 -15.81 9.87
N ARG A 48 -4.08 -15.66 11.18
CA ARG A 48 -3.88 -16.76 12.16
C ARG A 48 -4.89 -17.90 11.93
N ASN A 49 -6.14 -17.58 11.56
CA ASN A 49 -7.18 -18.56 11.27
C ASN A 49 -6.93 -19.29 9.95
N GLN A 50 -6.52 -18.60 8.89
CA GLN A 50 -6.11 -19.19 7.62
C GLN A 50 -4.88 -20.11 7.79
N ARG A 51 -3.93 -19.72 8.66
CA ARG A 51 -2.81 -20.58 9.04
C ARG A 51 -3.27 -21.83 9.78
N SER A 52 -4.32 -21.76 10.61
CA SER A 52 -4.89 -22.95 11.25
C SER A 52 -5.75 -23.80 10.32
N GLU A 53 -6.48 -23.23 9.36
CA GLU A 53 -7.28 -24.01 8.40
C GLU A 53 -6.41 -24.75 7.38
N GLY A 54 -5.32 -24.15 6.90
CA GLY A 54 -4.35 -24.86 6.05
C GLY A 54 -3.70 -26.04 6.78
N LEU A 55 -3.28 -25.83 8.03
CA LEU A 55 -2.72 -26.89 8.88
C LEU A 55 -3.76 -27.94 9.28
N PHE A 56 -5.00 -27.53 9.55
CA PHE A 56 -6.09 -28.43 9.97
C PHE A 56 -6.64 -29.23 8.80
N SER A 57 -6.73 -28.64 7.59
CA SER A 57 -7.08 -29.35 6.36
C SER A 57 -6.03 -30.41 6.01
N VAL A 58 -4.75 -30.06 6.10
CA VAL A 58 -3.64 -31.01 5.89
C VAL A 58 -3.65 -32.10 6.97
N PHE A 59 -3.87 -31.76 8.25
CA PHE A 59 -3.96 -32.73 9.34
C PHE A 59 -5.16 -33.68 9.19
N CYS A 60 -6.35 -33.17 8.85
CA CYS A 60 -7.54 -33.98 8.57
C CYS A 60 -7.32 -34.88 7.35
N PHE A 61 -6.71 -34.37 6.27
CA PHE A 61 -6.41 -35.17 5.09
C PHE A 61 -5.36 -36.26 5.36
N LEU A 62 -4.29 -35.95 6.10
CA LEU A 62 -3.30 -36.93 6.57
C LEU A 62 -3.94 -37.98 7.49
N SER A 63 -4.89 -37.58 8.34
CA SER A 63 -5.65 -38.48 9.20
C SER A 63 -6.60 -39.40 8.41
N SER A 64 -7.17 -38.91 7.30
CA SER A 64 -7.98 -39.70 6.38
C SER A 64 -7.14 -40.70 5.56
N VAL A 65 -5.95 -40.29 5.10
CA VAL A 65 -5.04 -41.13 4.31
C VAL A 65 -4.40 -42.23 5.16
N THR A 66 -4.04 -41.95 6.41
CA THR A 66 -3.43 -42.93 7.32
C THR A 66 -4.42 -43.95 7.90
N ARG A 67 -5.74 -43.74 7.76
CA ARG A 67 -6.77 -44.63 8.30
C ARG A 67 -7.08 -45.87 7.47
N ARG A 68 -6.33 -46.14 6.39
CA ARG A 68 -6.60 -47.29 5.53
C ARG A 68 -5.34 -48.06 5.12
N SER A 69 -4.69 -48.75 6.07
CA SER A 69 -4.07 -50.06 5.80
C SER A 69 -3.53 -50.71 7.08
N GLU A 70 -4.36 -51.48 7.77
CA GLU A 70 -3.89 -52.54 8.68
C GLU A 70 -4.42 -53.89 8.19
N LYS A 71 -4.06 -54.30 6.97
CA LYS A 71 -4.29 -55.71 6.59
C LYS A 71 -3.50 -56.21 5.39
N THR A 72 -2.17 -56.34 5.46
CA THR A 72 -1.49 -57.47 4.78
C THR A 72 -0.05 -57.76 5.23
N ARG A 73 0.06 -58.88 5.93
CA ARG A 73 1.13 -59.89 6.12
C ARG A 73 2.54 -59.71 5.50
N ARG A 74 3.52 -60.02 6.37
CA ARG A 74 4.82 -60.73 6.18
C ARG A 74 5.05 -61.35 4.79
N PHE A 75 6.17 -61.01 4.12
CA PHE A 75 7.09 -62.01 3.52
C PHE A 75 8.38 -61.37 2.93
N LEU A 76 9.52 -61.96 3.32
CA LEU A 76 10.83 -62.11 2.66
C LEU A 76 11.86 -60.98 2.57
N THR A 77 12.96 -61.24 3.29
CA THR A 77 14.37 -60.98 3.01
C THR A 77 14.86 -61.55 1.67
N GLY A 78 15.72 -60.79 0.97
CA GLY A 78 16.66 -61.28 -0.05
C GLY A 78 17.48 -60.12 -0.65
N PRO A 79 18.82 -60.21 -0.77
CA PRO A 79 19.65 -59.15 -1.35
C PRO A 79 19.93 -59.41 -2.84
N ALA A 80 19.74 -58.40 -3.69
CA ALA A 80 20.38 -58.35 -5.01
C ALA A 80 20.38 -56.91 -5.56
N THR A 81 21.54 -56.53 -6.06
CA THR A 81 21.92 -55.26 -6.67
C THR A 81 21.24 -55.00 -8.02
N SER A 82 20.49 -53.92 -8.11
CA SER A 82 20.48 -52.90 -9.18
C SER A 82 19.43 -51.87 -8.75
N SER A 83 19.89 -50.68 -8.34
CA SER A 83 19.06 -49.67 -7.70
C SER A 83 18.25 -48.90 -8.74
N GLY A 84 17.19 -49.53 -9.24
CA GLY A 84 16.09 -48.82 -9.89
C GLY A 84 15.15 -48.25 -8.84
N PHE A 85 14.65 -47.02 -9.06
CA PHE A 85 13.60 -46.45 -8.22
C PHE A 85 12.37 -47.37 -8.25
N THR A 86 11.90 -47.78 -7.08
CA THR A 86 10.70 -48.63 -7.00
C THR A 86 9.46 -47.81 -7.36
N ALA A 87 8.45 -48.42 -7.97
CA ALA A 87 7.19 -47.72 -8.27
C ALA A 87 6.53 -47.11 -7.01
N VAL A 88 6.74 -47.74 -5.85
CA VAL A 88 6.27 -47.26 -4.54
C VAL A 88 7.04 -46.01 -4.10
N GLU A 89 8.34 -45.95 -4.34
CA GLU A 89 9.18 -44.79 -3.99
C GLU A 89 8.78 -43.56 -4.81
N ILE A 90 8.56 -43.73 -6.13
CA ILE A 90 8.05 -42.65 -6.98
C ILE A 90 6.66 -42.18 -6.53
N LEU A 91 5.79 -43.10 -6.08
CA LEU A 91 4.47 -42.75 -5.55
C LEU A 91 4.56 -41.89 -4.28
N ILE A 92 5.44 -42.26 -3.34
CA ILE A 92 5.65 -41.48 -2.10
C ILE A 92 6.24 -40.10 -2.42
N VAL A 93 7.22 -40.01 -3.34
CA VAL A 93 7.83 -38.73 -3.74
C VAL A 93 6.81 -37.78 -4.37
N VAL A 94 5.95 -38.27 -5.28
CA VAL A 94 4.91 -37.43 -5.92
C VAL A 94 3.89 -36.93 -4.88
N VAL A 95 3.50 -37.77 -3.91
CA VAL A 95 2.59 -37.36 -2.82
C VAL A 95 3.24 -36.28 -1.94
N ILE A 96 4.52 -36.42 -1.61
CA ILE A 96 5.25 -35.42 -0.81
C ILE A 96 5.35 -34.09 -1.56
N ILE A 97 5.69 -34.12 -2.86
CA ILE A 97 5.77 -32.91 -3.68
C ILE A 97 4.40 -32.24 -3.82
N ALA A 98 3.31 -33.02 -3.98
CA ALA A 98 1.95 -32.48 -4.06
C ALA A 98 1.53 -31.75 -2.78
N ILE A 99 1.82 -32.31 -1.60
CA ILE A 99 1.51 -31.68 -0.30
C ILE A 99 2.41 -30.45 -0.10
N ALA A 100 3.71 -30.55 -0.39
CA ALA A 100 4.65 -29.44 -0.27
C ALA A 100 4.27 -28.25 -1.17
N ALA A 101 3.81 -28.53 -2.40
CA ALA A 101 3.36 -27.50 -3.33
C ALA A 101 2.13 -26.73 -2.81
N MET A 102 1.17 -27.42 -2.18
CA MET A 102 0.00 -26.77 -1.59
C MET A 102 0.33 -25.86 -0.40
N MET A 103 1.37 -26.17 0.37
CA MET A 103 1.80 -25.33 1.50
C MET A 103 2.59 -24.08 1.08
N ALA A 104 3.18 -24.09 -0.12
CA ALA A 104 4.00 -22.97 -0.60
C ALA A 104 3.18 -21.76 -1.10
N ILE A 105 1.97 -22.00 -1.62
CA ILE A 105 1.13 -20.95 -2.26
C ILE A 105 0.65 -19.85 -1.28
N PRO A 106 0.09 -20.14 -0.07
CA PRO A 106 -0.55 -19.11 0.74
C PRO A 106 0.41 -18.07 1.38
N MET A 107 1.72 -18.33 1.44
CA MET A 107 2.69 -17.39 2.03
C MET A 107 3.02 -16.19 1.13
N MET A 108 2.86 -16.31 -0.19
CA MET A 108 3.24 -15.25 -1.13
C MET A 108 2.17 -14.17 -1.28
N THR A 109 0.89 -14.53 -1.26
CA THR A 109 -0.23 -13.59 -1.48
C THR A 109 -0.43 -12.63 -0.31
N SER A 110 -0.24 -13.10 0.93
CA SER A 110 -0.42 -12.26 2.13
C SER A 110 0.62 -11.15 2.23
N ALA A 111 1.86 -11.37 1.79
CA ALA A 111 2.89 -10.34 1.82
C ALA A 111 2.57 -9.20 0.84
N ALA A 112 2.14 -9.51 -0.38
CA ALA A 112 1.84 -8.52 -1.41
C ALA A 112 0.67 -7.60 -1.01
N SER A 113 -0.40 -8.15 -0.43
CA SER A 113 -1.56 -7.37 0.00
C SER A 113 -1.26 -6.40 1.15
N PHE A 114 -0.35 -6.76 2.07
CA PHE A 114 0.12 -5.80 3.09
C PHE A 114 1.03 -4.73 2.49
N GLN A 115 1.88 -5.09 1.53
CA GLN A 115 2.81 -4.14 0.92
C GLN A 115 2.08 -3.10 0.07
N ILE A 116 1.08 -3.48 -0.73
CA ILE A 116 0.32 -2.52 -1.54
C ILE A 116 -0.43 -1.50 -0.68
N ARG A 117 -1.08 -1.95 0.41
CA ARG A 117 -1.75 -1.04 1.35
C ARG A 117 -0.75 -0.14 2.08
N SER A 118 0.44 -0.67 2.43
CA SER A 118 1.51 0.13 3.01
C SER A 118 2.06 1.17 2.02
N ALA A 119 2.22 0.80 0.75
CA ALA A 119 2.70 1.68 -0.30
C ALA A 119 1.69 2.81 -0.56
N ALA A 120 0.39 2.48 -0.66
CA ALA A 120 -0.67 3.46 -0.85
C ALA A 120 -0.72 4.49 0.30
N ASN A 121 -0.66 4.03 1.55
CA ASN A 121 -0.61 4.91 2.72
C ASN A 121 0.65 5.78 2.74
N MET A 122 1.78 5.26 2.30
CA MET A 122 3.04 6.00 2.25
C MET A 122 2.99 7.10 1.18
N ILE A 123 2.52 6.79 -0.03
CA ILE A 123 2.30 7.80 -1.09
C ILE A 123 1.32 8.87 -0.61
N ALA A 124 0.20 8.48 -0.01
CA ALA A 124 -0.78 9.43 0.51
C ALA A 124 -0.16 10.38 1.55
N ALA A 125 0.60 9.85 2.50
CA ALA A 125 1.30 10.64 3.51
C ALA A 125 2.37 11.57 2.90
N ASP A 126 3.08 11.12 1.86
CA ASP A 126 4.10 11.91 1.18
C ASP A 126 3.49 13.04 0.33
N LEU A 127 2.35 12.79 -0.32
CA LEU A 127 1.55 13.82 -1.00
C LEU A 127 1.04 14.87 0.01
N GLU A 128 0.48 14.43 1.13
CA GLU A 128 0.06 15.32 2.22
C GLU A 128 1.24 16.12 2.79
N TYR A 129 2.42 15.50 2.90
CA TYR A 129 3.64 16.15 3.33
C TYR A 129 4.07 17.25 2.35
N ALA A 130 4.12 16.96 1.05
CA ALA A 130 4.43 17.93 0.01
C ALA A 130 3.45 19.11 0.04
N LYS A 131 2.14 18.84 0.13
CA LYS A 131 1.10 19.85 0.28
C LYS A 131 1.29 20.71 1.53
N SER A 132 1.53 20.08 2.68
CA SER A 132 1.77 20.80 3.95
C SER A 132 3.02 21.66 3.89
N MET A 133 4.06 21.19 3.20
CA MET A 133 5.29 21.92 2.98
C MET A 133 5.06 23.14 2.07
N ALA A 134 4.24 23.00 1.02
CA ALA A 134 3.85 24.11 0.16
C ALA A 134 3.11 25.22 0.92
N ILE A 135 2.13 24.85 1.74
CA ILE A 135 1.37 25.78 2.57
C ILE A 135 2.29 26.47 3.59
N SER A 136 3.12 25.70 4.30
CA SER A 136 3.95 26.23 5.39
C SER A 136 5.09 27.13 4.90
N ARG A 137 5.64 26.86 3.72
CA ARG A 137 6.75 27.65 3.13
C ARG A 137 6.27 28.72 2.16
N SER A 138 4.97 28.76 1.85
CA SER A 138 4.40 29.67 0.84
C SER A 138 5.09 29.55 -0.53
N GLN A 139 5.45 28.32 -0.91
CA GLN A 139 6.17 27.96 -2.14
C GLN A 139 5.47 26.75 -2.77
N SER A 140 5.61 26.54 -4.07
CA SER A 140 5.10 25.32 -4.70
C SER A 140 6.04 24.15 -4.45
N PHE A 141 5.48 22.96 -4.18
CA PHE A 141 6.23 21.71 -4.11
C PHE A 141 5.63 20.70 -5.06
N SER A 142 6.50 19.94 -5.74
CA SER A 142 6.12 18.98 -6.76
C SER A 142 6.46 17.58 -6.30
N VAL A 143 5.57 16.62 -6.56
CA VAL A 143 5.86 15.20 -6.42
C VAL A 143 5.96 14.63 -7.83
N VAL A 144 7.15 14.12 -8.16
CA VAL A 144 7.46 13.58 -9.49
C VAL A 144 7.55 12.06 -9.37
N PHE A 145 6.67 11.38 -10.09
CA PHE A 145 6.64 9.93 -10.20
C PHE A 145 7.42 9.49 -11.44
N ASP A 146 7.95 8.27 -11.36
CA ASP A 146 8.57 7.56 -12.47
C ASP A 146 8.05 6.13 -12.46
N GLU A 147 7.10 5.84 -13.35
CA GLU A 147 6.51 4.50 -13.52
C GLU A 147 7.54 3.48 -14.02
N THR A 148 8.61 3.91 -14.69
CA THR A 148 9.59 2.98 -15.26
C THR A 148 10.56 2.46 -14.21
N THR A 149 10.84 3.27 -13.19
CA THR A 149 11.72 2.92 -12.09
C THR A 149 10.98 2.59 -10.79
N ASP A 150 9.64 2.62 -10.81
CA ASP A 150 8.78 2.46 -9.63
C ASP A 150 9.25 3.34 -8.46
N SER A 151 9.46 4.62 -8.77
CA SER A 151 9.98 5.57 -7.79
C SER A 151 9.26 6.91 -7.85
N TYR A 152 9.39 7.68 -6.77
CA TYR A 152 8.98 9.07 -6.77
C TYR A 152 9.88 9.92 -5.88
N ARG A 153 9.86 11.22 -6.11
CA ARG A 153 10.63 12.20 -5.35
C ARG A 153 9.85 13.48 -5.14
N ILE A 154 10.25 14.25 -4.14
CA ILE A 154 9.66 15.55 -3.84
C ILE A 154 10.67 16.65 -4.19
N GLU A 155 10.23 17.59 -5.02
CA GLU A 155 10.99 18.73 -5.50
C GLU A 155 10.40 20.05 -4.97
N ASP A 156 11.25 21.04 -4.79
CA ASP A 156 10.84 22.42 -4.49
C ASP A 156 10.42 23.19 -5.76
N GLN A 157 10.13 24.48 -5.58
CA GLN A 157 9.70 25.37 -6.67
C GLN A 157 10.74 25.52 -7.78
N ASP A 158 12.02 25.31 -7.47
CA ASP A 158 13.13 25.43 -8.43
C ASP A 158 13.46 24.07 -9.09
N GLY A 159 12.71 23.00 -8.77
CA GLY A 159 12.95 21.65 -9.28
C GLY A 159 14.07 20.91 -8.55
N THR A 160 14.50 21.40 -7.38
CA THR A 160 15.55 20.74 -6.59
C THR A 160 14.91 19.72 -5.65
N ILE A 161 15.49 18.52 -5.58
CA ILE A 161 15.01 17.46 -4.69
C ILE A 161 15.24 17.89 -3.23
N ILE A 162 14.19 17.82 -2.42
CA ILE A 162 14.29 18.20 -1.01
C ILE A 162 15.02 17.13 -0.18
N ALA A 163 15.67 17.56 0.90
CA ALA A 163 16.29 16.64 1.85
C ALA A 163 15.22 15.87 2.66
N HIS A 164 15.47 14.59 2.91
CA HIS A 164 14.59 13.75 3.69
C HIS A 164 14.51 14.25 5.15
N PRO A 165 13.30 14.46 5.73
CA PRO A 165 13.15 15.05 7.06
C PRO A 165 13.75 14.20 8.18
N VAL A 166 13.74 12.87 8.01
CA VAL A 166 14.21 11.88 8.99
C VAL A 166 15.65 11.45 8.72
N LYS A 167 15.99 11.18 7.45
CA LYS A 167 17.34 10.73 7.05
C LYS A 167 18.20 11.93 6.67
N LYS A 168 18.97 12.47 7.61
CA LYS A 168 19.85 13.61 7.35
C LYS A 168 20.90 13.26 6.30
N GLY A 169 21.09 14.15 5.31
CA GLY A 169 22.07 13.99 4.24
C GLY A 169 21.62 13.11 3.07
N PHE A 170 20.34 12.72 3.03
CA PHE A 170 19.75 11.99 1.90
C PHE A 170 18.64 12.81 1.26
N ASP A 171 18.50 12.67 -0.04
CA ASP A 171 17.41 13.26 -0.81
C ASP A 171 16.10 12.49 -0.56
N TYR A 172 14.97 13.16 -0.70
CA TYR A 172 13.65 12.57 -0.57
C TYR A 172 13.30 11.84 -1.87
N VAL A 173 13.89 10.66 -2.03
CA VAL A 173 13.59 9.73 -3.12
C VAL A 173 13.11 8.41 -2.50
N VAL A 174 11.98 7.93 -2.99
CA VAL A 174 11.40 6.66 -2.59
C VAL A 174 11.46 5.72 -3.78
N ASP A 175 12.25 4.66 -3.63
CA ASP A 175 12.45 3.60 -4.62
C ASP A 175 11.79 2.31 -4.11
N PHE A 176 10.83 1.77 -4.87
CA PHE A 176 10.07 0.58 -4.48
C PHE A 176 10.91 -0.70 -4.65
N PRO A 177 11.53 -0.97 -5.81
CA PRO A 177 12.43 -2.10 -6.02
C PRO A 177 13.57 -2.18 -4.99
N GLY A 178 14.17 -1.04 -4.65
CA GLY A 178 15.26 -0.95 -3.67
C GLY A 178 14.84 -1.21 -2.22
N ASN A 179 13.54 -1.22 -1.93
CA ASN A 179 13.00 -1.36 -0.58
C ASN A 179 12.28 -2.69 -0.40
N SER A 180 12.82 -3.58 0.45
CA SER A 180 12.23 -4.89 0.73
C SER A 180 10.79 -4.86 1.29
N ARG A 181 10.31 -3.68 1.71
CA ARG A 181 8.92 -3.49 2.18
C ARG A 181 7.95 -3.14 1.05
N LEU A 182 8.45 -2.78 -0.13
CA LEU A 182 7.68 -2.27 -1.26
C LEU A 182 8.00 -3.02 -2.56
N ASN A 183 9.05 -3.84 -2.59
CA ASN A 183 9.58 -4.54 -3.77
C ASN A 183 8.64 -5.57 -4.44
N LYS A 184 7.37 -5.65 -4.04
CA LYS A 184 6.32 -6.42 -4.71
C LYS A 184 5.20 -5.54 -5.26
N VAL A 185 5.33 -4.23 -5.12
CA VAL A 185 4.37 -3.21 -5.54
C VAL A 185 4.98 -2.47 -6.71
N ASP A 186 4.19 -2.34 -7.77
CA ASP A 186 4.53 -1.60 -8.96
C ASP A 186 3.64 -0.35 -9.03
N ILE A 187 4.19 0.76 -9.48
CA ILE A 187 3.45 1.98 -9.82
C ILE A 187 2.90 1.77 -11.23
N PHE A 188 1.71 1.17 -11.31
CA PHE A 188 1.15 0.71 -12.57
C PHE A 188 0.73 1.85 -13.50
N SER A 189 0.17 2.92 -12.93
CA SER A 189 -0.20 4.11 -13.70
C SER A 189 -0.33 5.33 -12.79
N VAL A 190 0.09 6.48 -13.31
CA VAL A 190 -0.03 7.81 -12.73
C VAL A 190 -0.74 8.67 -13.75
N GLY A 191 -1.96 9.10 -13.42
CA GLY A 191 -2.81 9.90 -14.29
C GLY A 191 -3.15 11.23 -13.62
N PHE A 192 -2.50 12.31 -14.05
CA PHE A 192 -2.80 13.68 -13.60
C PHE A 192 -3.38 14.58 -14.68
N GLU A 193 -3.72 14.03 -15.85
CA GLU A 193 -4.40 14.59 -17.02
C GLU A 193 -3.85 13.84 -18.26
N PRO A 194 -4.64 13.61 -19.32
CA PRO A 194 -4.13 12.97 -20.52
C PRO A 194 -3.03 13.82 -21.19
N GLY A 195 -1.84 13.22 -21.38
CA GLY A 195 -0.68 13.87 -22.00
C GLY A 195 0.10 14.81 -21.07
N SER A 196 -0.16 14.77 -19.75
CA SER A 196 0.65 15.44 -18.74
C SER A 196 1.90 14.64 -18.39
N SER A 197 2.86 15.29 -17.73
CA SER A 197 3.93 14.61 -17.01
C SER A 197 3.38 13.96 -15.74
N ASP A 198 3.98 12.85 -15.29
CA ASP A 198 3.66 12.14 -14.04
C ASP A 198 4.11 12.93 -12.79
N THR A 199 3.76 14.21 -12.76
CA THR A 199 4.14 15.20 -11.76
C THR A 199 2.90 15.93 -11.30
N ILE A 200 2.74 16.02 -9.99
CA ILE A 200 1.71 16.83 -9.35
C ILE A 200 2.36 17.92 -8.51
N THR A 201 1.93 19.16 -8.70
CA THR A 201 2.42 20.33 -7.95
C THR A 201 1.33 20.86 -7.03
N PHE A 202 1.67 21.12 -5.77
CA PHE A 202 0.80 21.83 -4.84
C PHE A 202 1.24 23.29 -4.70
N ASP A 203 0.29 24.22 -4.79
CA ASP A 203 0.55 25.64 -4.52
C ASP A 203 0.54 25.95 -3.01
N TYR A 204 0.77 27.22 -2.66
CA TYR A 204 0.76 27.69 -1.27
C TYR A 204 -0.62 27.63 -0.60
N MET A 205 -1.69 27.39 -1.36
CA MET A 205 -3.05 27.20 -0.86
C MET A 205 -3.40 25.70 -0.71
N GLY A 206 -2.52 24.81 -1.17
CA GLY A 206 -2.72 23.37 -1.18
C GLY A 206 -3.52 22.87 -2.40
N SER A 207 -3.75 23.71 -3.40
CA SER A 207 -4.43 23.35 -4.63
C SER A 207 -3.49 22.55 -5.53
N PRO A 208 -3.94 21.42 -6.09
CA PRO A 208 -3.13 20.60 -6.98
C PRO A 208 -3.16 21.10 -8.43
N TYR A 209 -2.01 20.99 -9.08
CA TYR A 209 -1.75 21.32 -10.48
C TYR A 209 -1.02 20.16 -11.14
N SER A 210 -1.31 19.94 -12.43
CA SER A 210 -0.66 18.94 -13.26
C SER A 210 0.63 19.49 -13.87
N GLY A 211 1.70 18.70 -13.77
CA GLY A 211 3.05 19.08 -14.21
C GLY A 211 3.82 19.93 -13.22
N SER A 212 5.01 20.36 -13.62
CA SER A 212 5.89 21.23 -12.83
C SER A 212 5.37 22.67 -12.84
N GLY A 213 4.81 23.13 -11.73
CA GLY A 213 4.32 24.51 -11.55
C GLY A 213 2.79 24.63 -11.43
N THR A 214 2.29 25.87 -11.46
CA THR A 214 0.90 26.20 -11.08
C THR A 214 0.05 26.72 -12.25
N SER A 215 0.35 26.30 -13.48
CA SER A 215 -0.36 26.77 -14.68
C SER A 215 -1.55 25.90 -15.10
N ASN A 216 -1.53 24.61 -14.79
CA ASN A 216 -2.55 23.64 -15.21
C ASN A 216 -3.26 23.08 -13.97
N PRO A 217 -4.39 23.64 -13.54
CA PRO A 217 -5.15 23.09 -12.42
C PRO A 217 -5.49 21.62 -12.68
N LEU A 218 -5.40 20.79 -11.65
CA LEU A 218 -5.75 19.38 -11.74
C LEU A 218 -7.27 19.22 -11.93
N ASN A 219 -7.73 18.45 -12.93
CA ASN A 219 -9.15 18.06 -13.06
C ASN A 219 -9.42 16.67 -12.50
N SER A 220 -8.44 15.77 -12.56
CA SER A 220 -8.48 14.46 -11.92
C SER A 220 -7.06 13.97 -11.65
N GLY A 221 -6.79 13.52 -10.41
CA GLY A 221 -5.54 12.86 -10.07
C GLY A 221 -5.80 11.45 -9.59
N VAL A 222 -5.23 10.47 -10.30
CA VAL A 222 -5.38 9.05 -10.00
C VAL A 222 -4.01 8.38 -10.08
N ILE A 223 -3.63 7.64 -9.04
CA ILE A 223 -2.44 6.80 -9.02
C ILE A 223 -2.88 5.37 -8.75
N THR A 224 -2.56 4.45 -9.64
CA THR A 224 -2.87 3.03 -9.49
C THR A 224 -1.60 2.26 -9.15
N LEU A 225 -1.64 1.57 -8.02
CA LEU A 225 -0.62 0.62 -7.61
C LEU A 225 -1.08 -0.80 -7.92
N GLN A 226 -0.14 -1.69 -8.21
CA GLN A 226 -0.43 -3.11 -8.42
C GLN A 226 0.53 -4.00 -7.64
N ALA A 227 0.03 -5.10 -7.09
CA ALA A 227 0.84 -6.13 -6.45
C ALA A 227 0.16 -7.49 -6.57
N ALA A 228 0.86 -8.49 -7.10
CA ALA A 228 0.38 -9.88 -7.21
C ALA A 228 -1.05 -10.04 -7.81
N GLY A 229 -1.41 -9.17 -8.77
CA GLY A 229 -2.73 -9.19 -9.43
C GLY A 229 -3.85 -8.43 -8.71
N THR A 230 -3.56 -7.78 -7.58
CA THR A 230 -4.46 -6.84 -6.90
C THR A 230 -4.03 -5.41 -7.21
N SER A 231 -4.99 -4.49 -7.36
CA SER A 231 -4.73 -3.07 -7.57
C SER A 231 -5.38 -2.22 -6.49
N THR A 232 -4.73 -1.13 -6.10
CA THR A 232 -5.25 -0.11 -5.19
C THR A 232 -5.08 1.24 -5.84
N THR A 233 -6.07 2.11 -5.68
CA THR A 233 -6.08 3.43 -6.31
C THR A 233 -6.00 4.52 -5.26
N ILE A 234 -5.19 5.54 -5.52
CA ILE A 234 -5.08 6.76 -4.73
C ILE A 234 -5.64 7.88 -5.58
N ASN A 235 -6.65 8.57 -5.04
CA ASN A 235 -7.34 9.65 -5.70
C ASN A 235 -6.94 10.98 -5.06
N ILE A 236 -6.83 12.01 -5.90
CA ILE A 236 -6.50 13.38 -5.50
C ILE A 236 -7.57 14.29 -6.06
N GLU A 237 -8.30 14.94 -5.16
CA GLU A 237 -9.38 15.85 -5.54
C GLU A 237 -8.85 17.16 -6.12
N PRO A 238 -9.45 17.64 -7.22
CA PRO A 238 -9.25 18.99 -7.74
C PRO A 238 -9.48 20.05 -6.67
N VAL A 239 -8.76 21.17 -6.78
CA VAL A 239 -8.91 22.38 -5.94
C VAL A 239 -8.53 22.17 -4.47
N THR A 240 -9.10 21.19 -3.77
CA THR A 240 -8.82 20.94 -2.35
C THR A 240 -7.50 20.21 -2.14
N GLY A 241 -7.06 19.42 -3.12
CA GLY A 241 -5.93 18.50 -2.99
C GLY A 241 -6.17 17.49 -1.87
N PHE A 242 -7.42 17.09 -1.65
CA PHE A 242 -7.76 16.03 -0.70
C PHE A 242 -7.30 14.69 -1.28
N ILE A 243 -6.62 13.88 -0.45
CA ILE A 243 -6.01 12.62 -0.88
C ILE A 243 -6.69 11.48 -0.14
N PHE A 244 -7.12 10.46 -0.87
CA PHE A 244 -7.72 9.26 -0.29
C PHE A 244 -7.41 8.02 -1.12
N SER A 245 -7.40 6.86 -0.49
CA SER A 245 -7.22 5.56 -1.15
C SER A 245 -8.52 4.78 -1.20
N GLU A 246 -8.78 4.12 -2.32
CA GLU A 246 -9.86 3.14 -2.48
C GLU A 246 -9.26 1.73 -2.34
N ASP A 247 -9.74 0.97 -1.34
CA ASP A 247 -9.35 -0.43 -1.08
C ASP A 247 -10.11 -1.42 -2.00
#